data_AF-A0A7C5WWX9-F1
#
_entry.id   AF-A0A7C5WWX9-F1
#
_cell.length_a   1.000
_cell.length_b   1.000
_cell.length_c   1.000
_cell.angle_alpha   90.00
_cell.angle_beta   90.00
_cell.angle_gamma   90.00
#
_symmetry.space_group_name_H-M   'P 1'
#
loop_
_entity.id
_entity.type
_entity.pdbx_description
1 polymer ?
#
loop_
_entity_poly.entity_id
_entity_poly.type
_entity_poly.pdbx_seq_one_letter_code
_entity_poly.pdbx_strand_id
1 'polypeptide(L)'
;MQSNTPNTPNPVSQPASTNFTDPTSPNTNADATSLAATAPGQYRLIRRNGKVTAFDAEKISIAMTKAFLAVEGGNAAASNRIHEIVKQLTQDVVDALTRRIPDGGTFHIEDVQDQVELALMRGGHHQISRAYVIYREEHARARASALAEQQQHGKTETPESTINVTLDDGGTQPLDTQRLHEIVSEACVGLKDVSASAILEDTERNLFDGVPQKDVARMLVMSARTLIEQQPDYSYAAARLLLDDLRTEALSFIYNVPSNATQSEMQTQYASYFTHYINRAVDLELLDPRLQEFNLEYLGKQLDASRDHLFTYLGLQTLYDRYFIHSEDTRFELPQAFFMRVAMGLAINEINREESAIEFYRLLSSFDFMSSTPTLFNSGTLRPQLSSCYLTTISDDLDGIFSSIKDDALLSKYAGGLGNDWTRVRGMGAHIKGTNGKSQGVVPFLKVANDTAVAVNQGGKRKGAMCAYLETWH
;
A
#
# COMPACT_ATOMS: atom_id res chain seq x y z
N MET A 1 -68.84 -8.73 -3.17
CA MET A 1 -68.73 -10.07 -3.76
C MET A 1 -67.36 -10.60 -3.37
N GLN A 2 -67.27 -11.23 -2.19
CA GLN A 2 -67.18 -12.70 -1.97
C GLN A 2 -65.89 -13.30 -2.57
N SER A 3 -65.06 -14.10 -1.88
CA SER A 3 -65.02 -14.58 -0.50
C SER A 3 -63.82 -15.54 -0.32
N ASN A 4 -63.20 -15.49 0.87
CA ASN A 4 -62.77 -16.61 1.75
C ASN A 4 -61.56 -17.53 1.43
N THR A 5 -60.42 -17.21 2.09
CA THR A 5 -59.75 -17.90 3.23
C THR A 5 -59.21 -19.35 3.17
N PRO A 6 -58.20 -19.69 4.04
CA PRO A 6 -57.10 -20.63 3.78
C PRO A 6 -57.17 -21.94 4.62
N ASN A 7 -56.21 -22.86 4.42
CA ASN A 7 -56.02 -24.04 5.28
C ASN A 7 -54.54 -24.33 5.61
N THR A 8 -54.30 -24.58 6.91
CA THR A 8 -53.07 -24.98 7.61
C THR A 8 -52.93 -26.53 7.74
N PRO A 9 -51.79 -27.07 8.24
CA PRO A 9 -51.22 -28.38 7.85
C PRO A 9 -51.31 -29.50 8.90
N ASN A 10 -50.88 -30.72 8.54
CA ASN A 10 -50.55 -31.88 9.43
C ASN A 10 -49.97 -33.06 8.57
N PRO A 11 -49.38 -34.16 9.12
CA PRO A 11 -48.21 -34.27 10.01
C PRO A 11 -47.20 -35.42 9.61
N VAL A 12 -46.07 -35.43 10.31
CA VAL A 12 -45.05 -36.48 10.63
C VAL A 12 -45.16 -37.90 10.03
N SER A 13 -44.04 -38.42 9.50
CA SER A 13 -43.74 -39.87 9.38
C SER A 13 -42.30 -40.21 9.81
N GLN A 14 -42.17 -41.23 10.67
CA GLN A 14 -40.93 -41.90 11.07
C GLN A 14 -40.40 -42.82 9.97
N PRO A 15 -39.11 -43.20 9.99
CA PRO A 15 -38.70 -44.49 9.46
C PRO A 15 -38.10 -45.43 10.52
N ALA A 16 -38.14 -46.70 10.12
CA ALA A 16 -38.04 -47.91 10.92
C ALA A 16 -36.60 -48.35 11.26
N SER A 17 -36.56 -49.23 12.26
CA SER A 17 -35.45 -50.03 12.77
C SER A 17 -34.94 -51.09 11.80
N THR A 18 -33.61 -51.23 11.69
CA THR A 18 -32.95 -52.50 11.34
C THR A 18 -31.66 -52.65 12.15
N ASN A 19 -31.61 -53.69 12.98
CA ASN A 19 -30.41 -54.20 13.62
C ASN A 19 -29.61 -55.04 12.62
N PHE A 20 -28.31 -54.81 12.49
CA PHE A 20 -27.33 -55.86 12.19
C PHE A 20 -25.99 -55.54 12.86
N THR A 21 -25.30 -56.63 13.18
CA THR A 21 -24.29 -56.88 14.20
C THR A 21 -22.88 -56.34 13.93
N ASP A 22 -22.19 -56.05 15.04
CA ASP A 22 -20.75 -55.85 15.22
C ASP A 22 -19.88 -56.91 14.51
N PRO A 23 -18.62 -56.59 14.11
CA PRO A 23 -17.56 -56.95 15.04
C PRO A 23 -16.33 -56.01 15.08
N THR A 24 -15.60 -56.18 16.19
CA THR A 24 -14.19 -55.87 16.47
C THR A 24 -13.85 -54.50 17.07
N SER A 25 -13.67 -54.55 18.39
CA SER A 25 -13.15 -53.52 19.29
C SER A 25 -11.68 -53.19 19.03
N PRO A 26 -11.26 -51.91 19.08
CA PRO A 26 -9.90 -51.54 19.41
C PRO A 26 -9.75 -51.24 20.91
N ASN A 27 -8.66 -51.78 21.45
CA ASN A 27 -8.08 -51.61 22.77
C ASN A 27 -8.31 -50.22 23.43
N THR A 28 -9.22 -50.15 24.39
CA THR A 28 -9.37 -49.03 25.33
C THR A 28 -8.56 -49.30 26.59
N ASN A 29 -7.34 -48.73 26.67
CA ASN A 29 -6.71 -48.39 27.96
C ASN A 29 -5.64 -47.29 27.89
N ALA A 30 -5.47 -46.61 26.75
CA ALA A 30 -4.60 -45.42 26.63
C ALA A 30 -5.35 -44.07 26.76
N ASP A 31 -6.68 -44.06 26.66
CA ASP A 31 -7.50 -42.83 26.58
C ASP A 31 -8.15 -42.39 27.90
N ALA A 32 -7.96 -43.12 29.00
CA ALA A 32 -8.51 -42.70 30.30
C ALA A 32 -7.81 -41.44 30.85
N THR A 33 -6.58 -41.14 30.41
CA THR A 33 -5.82 -39.95 30.80
C THR A 33 -6.10 -38.70 29.96
N SER A 34 -6.73 -38.82 28.78
CA SER A 34 -6.99 -37.69 27.87
C SER A 34 -8.35 -37.02 28.12
N LEU A 35 -9.36 -37.77 28.59
CA LEU A 35 -10.72 -37.26 28.85
C LEU A 35 -10.92 -36.64 30.25
N ALA A 36 -10.03 -36.89 31.21
CA ALA A 36 -10.01 -36.19 32.50
C ALA A 36 -9.36 -34.78 32.42
N ALA A 37 -8.84 -34.40 31.25
CA ALA A 37 -8.04 -33.21 31.03
C ALA A 37 -8.87 -31.95 30.69
N THR A 38 -10.17 -31.89 30.99
CA THR A 38 -11.07 -30.77 30.64
C THR A 38 -12.04 -30.36 31.75
N ALA A 39 -11.70 -30.63 33.02
CA ALA A 39 -12.50 -30.16 34.17
C ALA A 39 -12.37 -28.61 34.39
N PRO A 40 -13.47 -27.88 34.66
CA PRO A 40 -13.46 -26.46 35.01
C PRO A 40 -12.72 -26.17 36.33
N GLY A 41 -12.00 -25.05 36.43
CA GLY A 41 -11.36 -24.58 37.67
C GLY A 41 -9.90 -25.00 37.91
N GLN A 42 -9.22 -25.60 36.93
CA GLN A 42 -7.79 -26.00 37.06
C GLN A 42 -6.87 -25.20 36.13
N TYR A 43 -5.73 -24.77 36.65
CA TYR A 43 -4.67 -24.11 35.89
C TYR A 43 -3.78 -25.13 35.18
N ARG A 44 -3.44 -24.87 33.91
CA ARG A 44 -2.60 -25.74 33.08
C ARG A 44 -1.48 -24.95 32.41
N LEU A 45 -0.40 -25.64 32.07
CA LEU A 45 0.80 -25.07 31.48
C LEU A 45 1.12 -25.78 30.16
N ILE A 46 1.15 -24.99 29.08
CA ILE A 46 1.54 -25.42 27.74
C ILE A 46 3.07 -25.37 27.67
N ARG A 47 3.70 -26.54 27.57
CA ARG A 47 5.16 -26.63 27.38
C ARG A 47 5.54 -26.28 25.95
N ARG A 48 6.81 -25.93 25.74
CA ARG A 48 7.39 -25.56 24.43
C ARG A 48 7.20 -26.61 23.32
N ASN A 49 6.92 -27.86 23.67
CA ASN A 49 6.64 -28.96 22.74
C ASN A 49 5.13 -29.18 22.49
N GLY A 50 4.27 -28.24 22.87
CA GLY A 50 2.81 -28.33 22.74
C GLY A 50 2.13 -29.21 23.79
N LYS A 51 2.88 -29.93 24.63
CA LYS A 51 2.31 -30.80 25.67
C LYS A 51 1.72 -29.97 26.82
N VAL A 52 0.45 -30.19 27.11
CA VAL A 52 -0.23 -29.59 28.26
C VAL A 52 0.06 -30.39 29.53
N THR A 53 0.48 -29.70 30.58
CA THR A 53 0.73 -30.28 31.91
C THR A 53 -0.01 -29.49 33.00
N ALA A 54 -0.30 -30.11 34.14
CA ALA A 54 -0.89 -29.39 35.27
C ALA A 54 0.05 -28.28 35.76
N PHE A 55 -0.50 -27.12 36.11
CA PHE A 55 0.27 -26.03 36.71
C PHE A 55 0.74 -26.44 38.11
N ASP A 56 2.00 -26.16 38.41
CA ASP A 56 2.66 -26.60 39.63
C ASP A 56 3.62 -25.50 40.11
N ALA A 57 3.21 -24.83 41.20
CA ALA A 57 3.97 -23.72 41.79
C ALA A 57 5.31 -24.18 42.38
N GLU A 58 5.46 -25.46 42.73
CA GLU A 58 6.70 -25.99 43.29
C GLU A 58 7.85 -25.89 42.27
N LYS A 59 7.53 -26.07 40.97
CA LYS A 59 8.52 -25.91 39.89
C LYS A 59 9.03 -24.47 39.76
N ILE A 60 8.20 -23.48 40.04
CA ILE A 60 8.58 -22.07 40.05
C ILE A 60 9.54 -21.83 41.22
N SER A 61 9.17 -22.29 42.42
CA SER A 61 10.02 -22.20 43.62
C SER A 61 11.39 -22.86 43.42
N ILE A 62 11.44 -24.05 42.80
CA ILE A 62 12.70 -24.74 42.48
C ILE A 62 13.55 -23.93 41.50
N ALA A 63 12.95 -23.38 40.45
CA ALA A 63 13.66 -22.57 39.46
C ALA A 63 14.22 -21.28 40.09
N MET A 64 13.44 -20.61 40.93
CA MET A 64 13.88 -19.44 41.68
C MET A 64 15.01 -19.78 42.66
N THR A 65 14.89 -20.88 43.41
CA THR A 65 15.94 -21.33 44.33
C THR A 65 17.25 -21.59 43.60
N LYS A 66 17.21 -22.22 42.41
CA LYS A 66 18.41 -22.42 41.57
C LYS A 66 19.03 -21.08 41.15
N ALA A 67 18.21 -20.09 40.82
CA ALA A 67 18.69 -18.75 40.46
C ALA A 67 19.42 -18.06 41.63
N PHE A 68 18.86 -18.15 42.85
CA PHE A 68 19.50 -17.62 44.06
C PHE A 68 20.81 -18.36 44.38
N LEU A 69 20.83 -19.69 44.28
CA LEU A 69 22.04 -20.49 44.54
C LEU A 69 23.16 -20.23 43.52
N ALA A 70 22.81 -19.93 42.27
CA ALA A 70 23.79 -19.62 41.23
C ALA A 70 24.56 -18.31 41.53
N VAL A 71 23.97 -17.37 42.26
CA VAL A 71 24.58 -16.06 42.58
C VAL A 71 25.18 -16.03 43.99
N GLU A 72 24.47 -16.58 44.99
CA GLU A 72 24.88 -16.50 46.40
C GLU A 72 25.74 -17.69 46.88
N GLY A 73 25.90 -18.73 46.05
CA GLY A 73 26.76 -19.90 46.32
C GLY A 73 26.12 -20.99 47.21
N GLY A 74 26.78 -22.14 47.34
CA GLY A 74 26.21 -23.33 48.00
C GLY A 74 25.85 -23.18 49.49
N ASN A 75 26.47 -22.22 50.20
CA ASN A 75 26.16 -21.94 51.61
C ASN A 75 24.77 -21.32 51.81
N ALA A 76 24.13 -20.85 50.74
CA ALA A 76 22.78 -20.32 50.74
C ALA A 76 21.69 -21.43 50.74
N ALA A 77 22.04 -22.70 50.47
CA ALA A 77 21.08 -23.80 50.36
C ALA A 77 20.27 -24.10 51.65
N ALA A 78 20.86 -23.81 52.81
CA ALA A 78 20.22 -23.99 54.12
C ALA A 78 19.72 -22.66 54.74
N SER A 79 19.76 -21.55 53.98
CA SER A 79 19.38 -20.24 54.51
C SER A 79 17.86 -20.08 54.58
N ASN A 80 17.31 -19.99 55.79
CA ASN A 80 15.88 -19.70 56.00
C ASN A 80 15.43 -18.41 55.30
N ARG A 81 16.31 -17.41 55.20
CA ARG A 81 16.05 -16.14 54.51
C ARG A 81 15.72 -16.35 53.02
N ILE A 82 16.43 -17.24 52.34
CA ILE A 82 16.22 -17.47 50.90
C ILE A 82 14.94 -18.25 50.66
N HIS A 83 14.65 -19.23 51.51
CA HIS A 83 13.38 -19.96 51.46
C HIS A 83 12.17 -19.04 51.65
N GLU A 84 12.24 -18.07 52.58
CA GLU A 84 11.18 -17.08 52.77
C GLU A 84 11.02 -16.14 51.56
N ILE A 85 12.14 -15.62 51.02
CA ILE A 85 12.12 -14.74 49.84
C ILE A 85 11.58 -15.47 48.62
N VAL A 86 12.06 -16.70 48.34
CA VAL A 86 11.59 -17.51 47.21
C VAL A 86 10.11 -17.85 47.36
N LYS A 87 9.65 -18.17 48.58
CA LYS A 87 8.23 -18.44 48.85
C LYS A 87 7.37 -17.21 48.57
N GLN A 88 7.79 -16.02 49.03
CA GLN A 88 7.06 -14.78 48.78
C GLN A 88 7.01 -14.46 47.29
N LEU A 89 8.15 -14.52 46.59
CA LEU A 89 8.21 -14.24 45.17
C LEU A 89 7.43 -15.28 44.33
N THR A 90 7.45 -16.55 44.73
CA THR A 90 6.64 -17.59 44.08
C THR A 90 5.15 -17.28 44.24
N GLN A 91 4.72 -16.81 45.41
CA GLN A 91 3.34 -16.39 45.64
C GLN A 91 2.98 -15.19 44.76
N ASP A 92 3.86 -14.18 44.68
CA ASP A 92 3.64 -13.00 43.85
C ASP A 92 3.48 -13.38 42.35
N VAL A 93 4.25 -14.36 41.87
CA VAL A 93 4.14 -14.91 40.50
C VAL A 93 2.81 -15.64 40.29
N VAL A 94 2.43 -16.51 41.22
CA VAL A 94 1.15 -17.25 41.16
C VAL A 94 -0.03 -16.29 41.16
N ASP A 95 -0.01 -15.28 42.04
CA ASP A 95 -1.06 -14.26 42.13
C ASP A 95 -1.12 -13.42 40.85
N ALA A 96 0.02 -13.09 40.25
CA ALA A 96 0.07 -12.34 38.99
C ALA A 96 -0.52 -13.12 37.80
N LEU A 97 -0.24 -14.43 37.71
CA LEU A 97 -0.77 -15.31 36.66
C LEU A 97 -2.26 -15.57 36.83
N THR A 98 -2.72 -15.81 38.05
CA THR A 98 -4.11 -16.21 38.34
C THR A 98 -5.07 -15.03 38.43
N ARG A 99 -4.60 -13.82 38.78
CA ARG A 99 -5.44 -12.60 38.85
C ARG A 99 -6.19 -12.29 37.56
N ARG A 100 -5.65 -12.65 36.39
CA ARG A 100 -6.29 -12.40 35.08
C ARG A 100 -7.29 -13.47 34.66
N ILE A 101 -7.26 -14.66 35.27
CA ILE A 101 -8.10 -15.81 34.88
C ILE A 101 -8.56 -16.56 36.15
N PRO A 102 -9.50 -15.99 36.93
CA PRO A 102 -9.90 -16.54 38.23
C PRO A 102 -10.60 -17.91 38.14
N ASP A 103 -11.23 -18.22 37.00
CA ASP A 103 -11.99 -19.47 36.80
C ASP A 103 -11.16 -20.63 36.19
N GLY A 104 -9.84 -20.46 36.12
CA GLY A 104 -8.90 -21.43 35.56
C GLY A 104 -8.62 -21.22 34.06
N GLY A 105 -7.44 -21.66 33.60
CA GLY A 105 -7.00 -21.43 32.23
C GLY A 105 -5.65 -22.08 31.90
N THR A 106 -5.16 -21.83 30.69
CA THR A 106 -3.86 -22.30 30.21
C THR A 106 -2.86 -21.16 30.10
N PHE A 107 -1.66 -21.33 30.64
CA PHE A 107 -0.54 -20.41 30.48
C PHE A 107 0.51 -21.01 29.54
N HIS A 108 1.16 -20.18 28.71
CA HIS A 108 2.36 -20.61 28.01
C HIS A 108 3.54 -20.59 28.99
N ILE A 109 4.50 -21.50 28.83
CA ILE A 109 5.67 -21.56 29.73
C ILE A 109 6.53 -20.29 29.69
N GLU A 110 6.52 -19.54 28.57
CA GLU A 110 7.17 -18.23 28.49
C GLU A 110 6.50 -17.20 29.42
N ASP A 111 5.16 -17.19 29.48
CA ASP A 111 4.41 -16.26 30.35
C ASP A 111 4.81 -16.44 31.81
N VAL A 112 5.03 -17.69 32.25
CA VAL A 112 5.49 -18.00 33.60
C VAL A 112 6.92 -17.50 33.83
N GLN A 113 7.81 -17.63 32.84
CA GLN A 113 9.19 -17.14 32.94
C GLN A 113 9.23 -15.61 33.02
N ASP A 114 8.41 -14.93 32.21
CA ASP A 114 8.32 -13.47 32.22
C ASP A 114 7.80 -12.95 33.57
N GLN A 115 6.83 -13.64 34.19
CA GLN A 115 6.36 -13.28 35.54
C GLN A 115 7.42 -13.52 36.61
N VAL A 116 8.23 -14.59 36.50
CA VAL A 116 9.35 -14.84 37.44
C VAL A 116 10.40 -13.73 37.35
N GLU A 117 10.75 -13.30 36.15
CA GLU A 117 11.67 -12.17 35.93
C GLU A 117 11.13 -10.88 36.53
N LEU A 118 9.85 -10.58 36.26
CA LEU A 118 9.19 -9.38 36.77
C LEU A 118 9.12 -9.38 38.32
N ALA A 119 8.84 -10.52 38.95
CA ALA A 119 8.83 -10.66 40.40
C ALA A 119 10.22 -10.43 41.01
N LEU A 120 11.27 -11.02 40.42
CA LEU A 120 12.66 -10.81 40.86
C LEU A 120 13.09 -9.34 40.73
N MET A 121 12.70 -8.66 39.64
CA MET A 121 12.99 -7.24 39.45
C MET A 121 12.25 -6.34 40.47
N ARG A 122 10.95 -6.58 40.68
CA ARG A 122 10.13 -5.82 41.65
C ARG A 122 10.55 -6.05 43.10
N GLY A 123 11.03 -7.25 43.42
CA GLY A 123 11.59 -7.58 44.73
C GLY A 123 12.98 -6.98 44.99
N GLY A 124 13.55 -6.21 44.05
CA GLY A 124 14.88 -5.60 44.19
C GLY A 124 16.04 -6.58 44.03
N HIS A 125 15.79 -7.80 43.58
CA HIS A 125 16.79 -8.85 43.39
C HIS A 125 17.46 -8.75 42.01
N HIS A 126 18.01 -7.57 41.69
CA HIS A 126 18.53 -7.25 40.35
C HIS A 126 19.66 -8.17 39.89
N GLN A 127 20.57 -8.55 40.79
CA GLN A 127 21.69 -9.44 40.45
C GLN A 127 21.22 -10.86 40.08
N ILE A 128 20.22 -11.37 40.81
CA ILE A 128 19.62 -12.70 40.57
C ILE A 128 18.75 -12.67 39.32
N SER A 129 17.97 -11.61 39.13
CA SER A 129 17.19 -11.39 37.90
C SER A 129 18.09 -11.40 36.66
N ARG A 130 19.21 -10.65 36.68
CA ARG A 130 20.17 -10.63 35.57
C ARG A 130 20.77 -12.02 35.30
N ALA A 131 21.16 -12.74 36.34
CA ALA A 131 21.70 -14.10 36.19
C ALA A 131 20.64 -15.08 35.63
N TYR A 132 19.38 -14.96 36.06
CA TYR A 132 18.26 -15.75 35.55
C TYR A 132 17.99 -15.50 34.06
N VAL A 133 17.99 -14.23 33.62
CA VAL A 133 17.81 -13.86 32.21
C VAL A 133 18.94 -14.41 31.34
N ILE A 134 20.19 -14.29 31.78
CA ILE A 134 21.34 -14.84 31.05
C ILE A 134 21.21 -16.37 30.91
N TYR A 135 20.89 -17.06 32.00
CA TYR A 135 20.67 -18.52 31.97
C TYR A 135 19.52 -18.93 31.05
N ARG A 136 18.41 -18.17 31.04
CA ARG A 136 17.27 -18.39 30.15
C ARG A 136 17.68 -18.27 28.67
N GLU A 137 18.43 -17.23 28.35
CA GLU A 137 18.90 -16.92 26.99
C GLU A 137 19.93 -17.95 26.48
N GLU A 138 20.89 -18.34 27.31
CA GLU A 138 21.86 -19.40 26.96
C GLU A 138 21.16 -20.71 26.63
N HIS A 139 20.17 -21.09 27.43
CA HIS A 139 19.37 -22.27 27.17
C HIS A 139 18.44 -22.10 25.96
N ALA A 140 17.98 -20.89 25.64
CA ALA A 140 17.22 -20.62 24.40
C ALA A 140 18.09 -20.78 23.17
N ARG A 141 19.32 -20.24 23.22
CA ARG A 141 20.32 -20.39 22.16
C ARG A 141 20.73 -21.84 21.96
N ALA A 142 21.00 -22.60 23.03
CA ALA A 142 21.34 -24.02 22.94
C ALA A 142 20.19 -24.88 22.35
N ARG A 143 18.94 -24.48 22.57
CA ARG A 143 17.78 -25.13 21.93
C ARG A 143 17.66 -24.76 20.47
N ALA A 144 17.84 -23.49 20.12
CA ALA A 144 17.82 -23.03 18.74
C ALA A 144 18.93 -23.70 17.92
N SER A 145 20.13 -23.88 18.49
CA SER A 145 21.21 -24.63 17.86
C SER A 145 20.89 -26.12 17.72
N ALA A 146 20.32 -26.77 18.75
CA ALA A 146 19.91 -28.17 18.64
C ALA A 146 18.78 -28.40 17.61
N LEU A 147 17.84 -27.46 17.47
CA LEU A 147 16.82 -27.47 16.42
C LEU A 147 17.44 -27.25 15.03
N ALA A 148 18.40 -26.32 14.90
CA ALA A 148 19.13 -26.09 13.66
C ALA A 148 19.99 -27.31 13.25
N GLU A 149 20.61 -28.00 14.21
CA GLU A 149 21.38 -29.24 13.99
C GLU A 149 20.48 -30.42 13.58
N GLN A 150 19.27 -30.51 14.17
CA GLN A 150 18.24 -31.47 13.75
C GLN A 150 17.69 -31.17 12.36
N GLN A 151 17.54 -29.89 11.98
CA GLN A 151 17.17 -29.48 10.62
C GLN A 151 18.30 -29.70 9.60
N GLN A 152 19.57 -29.62 10.01
CA GLN A 152 20.72 -29.93 9.13
C GLN A 152 20.89 -31.43 8.86
N HIS A 153 20.57 -32.32 9.80
CA HIS A 153 20.65 -33.78 9.61
C HIS A 153 19.38 -34.39 8.99
N GLY A 154 18.29 -33.62 8.90
CA GLY A 154 17.06 -33.97 8.21
C GLY A 154 16.83 -33.11 6.97
N LYS A 155 17.74 -33.14 5.97
CA LYS A 155 17.37 -32.76 4.59
C LYS A 155 16.40 -33.81 4.02
N THR A 156 15.18 -33.84 4.56
CA THR A 156 14.02 -34.18 3.75
C THR A 156 13.62 -32.83 3.18
N GLU A 157 13.78 -32.66 1.87
CA GLU A 157 13.33 -31.50 1.13
C GLU A 157 11.97 -31.06 1.69
N THR A 158 11.92 -29.91 2.37
CA THR A 158 10.66 -29.19 2.47
C THR A 158 10.14 -29.07 1.05
N PRO A 159 8.92 -29.55 0.75
CA PRO A 159 8.40 -29.42 -0.59
C PRO A 159 8.47 -27.95 -0.93
N GLU A 160 9.21 -27.57 -1.97
CA GLU A 160 9.07 -26.26 -2.57
C GLU A 160 7.57 -26.12 -2.85
N SER A 161 6.86 -25.34 -2.02
CA SER A 161 5.47 -25.04 -2.27
C SER A 161 5.49 -24.14 -3.49
N THR A 162 5.43 -24.76 -4.68
CA THR A 162 5.27 -24.06 -5.95
C THR A 162 3.97 -23.28 -5.87
N ILE A 163 4.08 -22.00 -5.57
CA ILE A 163 2.96 -21.06 -5.53
C ILE A 163 2.41 -21.00 -6.95
N ASN A 164 1.13 -21.32 -7.13
CA ASN A 164 0.46 -21.14 -8.41
C ASN A 164 -0.17 -19.75 -8.45
N VAL A 165 -0.06 -19.09 -9.60
CA VAL A 165 -0.72 -17.83 -9.87
C VAL A 165 -1.96 -18.06 -10.74
N THR A 166 -3.02 -17.29 -10.47
CA THR A 166 -4.25 -17.34 -11.25
C THR A 166 -4.19 -16.31 -12.38
N LEU A 167 -4.41 -16.78 -13.60
CA LEU A 167 -4.50 -15.99 -14.82
C LEU A 167 -5.88 -15.32 -14.93
N ASP A 168 -6.00 -14.31 -15.80
CA ASP A 168 -7.28 -13.60 -16.02
C ASP A 168 -8.36 -14.50 -16.65
N ASP A 169 -7.97 -15.58 -17.33
CA ASP A 169 -8.89 -16.59 -17.88
C ASP A 169 -9.35 -17.63 -16.83
N GLY A 170 -8.90 -17.50 -15.58
CA GLY A 170 -9.19 -18.44 -14.49
C GLY A 170 -8.28 -19.68 -14.47
N GLY A 171 -7.36 -19.81 -15.42
CA GLY A 171 -6.32 -20.84 -15.42
C GLY A 171 -5.31 -20.62 -14.28
N THR A 172 -4.61 -21.68 -13.90
CA THR A 172 -3.51 -21.61 -12.93
C THR A 172 -2.21 -22.00 -13.60
N GLN A 173 -1.16 -21.22 -13.38
CA GLN A 173 0.20 -21.54 -13.82
C GLN A 173 1.17 -21.43 -12.63
N PRO A 174 2.27 -22.18 -12.61
CA PRO A 174 3.30 -22.00 -11.60
C PRO A 174 3.89 -20.58 -11.68
N LEU A 175 4.19 -19.98 -10.53
CA LEU A 175 4.89 -18.69 -10.47
C LEU A 175 6.24 -18.80 -11.18
N ASP A 176 6.49 -17.91 -12.13
CA ASP A 176 7.78 -17.77 -12.79
C ASP A 176 8.77 -17.06 -11.85
N THR A 177 9.41 -17.85 -10.99
CA THR A 177 10.40 -17.36 -10.03
C THR A 177 11.63 -16.82 -10.74
N GLN A 178 12.04 -17.40 -11.87
CA GLN A 178 13.20 -16.94 -12.63
C GLN A 178 12.99 -15.50 -13.12
N ARG A 179 11.84 -15.23 -13.76
CA ARG A 179 11.49 -13.87 -14.20
C ARG A 179 11.44 -12.90 -13.01
N LEU A 180 10.86 -13.34 -11.89
CA LEU A 180 10.74 -12.53 -10.68
C LEU A 180 12.13 -12.14 -10.11
N HIS A 181 13.07 -13.08 -10.10
CA HIS A 181 14.47 -12.79 -9.74
C HIS A 181 15.14 -11.83 -10.73
N GLU A 182 14.91 -11.99 -12.03
CA GLU A 182 15.48 -11.14 -13.07
C GLU A 182 15.01 -9.69 -12.94
N ILE A 183 13.71 -9.44 -12.78
CA ILE A 183 13.16 -8.08 -12.64
C ILE A 183 13.63 -7.39 -11.36
N VAL A 184 13.70 -8.10 -10.23
CA VAL A 184 14.18 -7.51 -8.97
C VAL A 184 15.67 -7.22 -9.04
N SER A 185 16.45 -8.12 -9.65
CA SER A 185 17.88 -7.91 -9.86
C SER A 185 18.12 -6.68 -10.74
N GLU A 186 17.43 -6.57 -11.89
CA GLU A 186 17.53 -5.42 -12.80
C GLU A 186 17.12 -4.11 -12.10
N ALA A 187 16.04 -4.13 -11.30
CA ALA A 187 15.59 -2.98 -10.54
C ALA A 187 16.63 -2.47 -9.53
N CYS A 188 17.45 -3.37 -8.95
CA CYS A 188 18.47 -3.02 -7.96
C CYS A 188 19.81 -2.56 -8.57
N VAL A 189 20.02 -2.71 -9.89
CA VAL A 189 21.31 -2.40 -10.53
C VAL A 189 21.72 -0.93 -10.32
N GLY A 190 22.95 -0.73 -9.85
CA GLY A 190 23.54 0.60 -9.69
C GLY A 190 23.02 1.41 -8.50
N LEU A 191 22.16 0.84 -7.66
CA LEU A 191 21.68 1.45 -6.41
C LEU A 191 22.57 1.08 -5.23
N LYS A 192 22.70 1.97 -4.24
CA LYS A 192 23.57 1.74 -3.08
C LYS A 192 22.80 1.16 -1.91
N ASP A 193 23.36 0.14 -1.28
CA ASP A 193 22.80 -0.51 -0.08
C ASP A 193 21.34 -1.00 -0.27
N VAL A 194 21.00 -1.39 -1.51
CA VAL A 194 19.72 -2.02 -1.87
C VAL A 194 19.96 -3.51 -2.06
N SER A 195 19.18 -4.33 -1.36
CA SER A 195 19.27 -5.79 -1.44
C SER A 195 18.09 -6.36 -2.20
N ALA A 196 18.38 -6.96 -3.36
CA ALA A 196 17.40 -7.73 -4.13
C ALA A 196 16.82 -8.88 -3.29
N SER A 197 17.65 -9.57 -2.48
CA SER A 197 17.19 -10.70 -1.67
C SER A 197 16.18 -10.27 -0.60
N ALA A 198 16.35 -9.08 -0.02
CA ALA A 198 15.40 -8.57 0.98
C ALA A 198 14.01 -8.34 0.37
N ILE A 199 13.94 -7.79 -0.85
CA ILE A 199 12.68 -7.58 -1.57
C ILE A 199 12.04 -8.94 -1.90
N LEU A 200 12.84 -9.90 -2.37
CA LEU A 200 12.38 -11.24 -2.75
C LEU A 200 11.83 -12.00 -1.54
N GLU A 201 12.58 -12.05 -0.44
CA GLU A 201 12.17 -12.75 0.78
C GLU A 201 10.88 -12.16 1.38
N ASP A 202 10.73 -10.84 1.37
CA ASP A 202 9.49 -10.19 1.85
C ASP A 202 8.33 -10.47 0.89
N THR A 203 8.57 -10.49 -0.42
CA THR A 203 7.53 -10.80 -1.41
C THR A 203 7.07 -12.26 -1.29
N GLU A 204 7.98 -13.21 -1.22
CA GLU A 204 7.67 -14.64 -1.08
C GLU A 204 6.89 -14.95 0.20
N ARG A 205 7.19 -14.26 1.31
CA ARG A 205 6.42 -14.39 2.57
C ARG A 205 4.98 -13.91 2.45
N ASN A 206 4.72 -12.93 1.59
CA ASN A 206 3.41 -12.31 1.43
C ASN A 206 2.59 -12.93 0.28
N LEU A 207 3.21 -13.75 -0.58
CA LEU A 207 2.53 -14.49 -1.63
C LEU A 207 1.84 -15.74 -1.06
N PHE A 208 0.66 -16.06 -1.58
CA PHE A 208 -0.10 -17.26 -1.24
C PHE A 208 -0.52 -18.00 -2.51
N ASP A 209 -0.80 -19.30 -2.39
CA ASP A 209 -1.23 -20.13 -3.53
C ASP A 209 -2.58 -19.66 -4.08
N GLY A 210 -2.65 -19.44 -5.40
CA GLY A 210 -3.81 -18.88 -6.08
C GLY A 210 -3.86 -17.34 -6.11
N VAL A 211 -2.74 -16.66 -5.88
CA VAL A 211 -2.65 -15.20 -6.04
C VAL A 211 -2.87 -14.81 -7.51
N PRO A 212 -3.68 -13.77 -7.82
CA PRO A 212 -3.82 -13.28 -9.18
C PRO A 212 -2.49 -12.79 -9.75
N GLN A 213 -2.15 -13.12 -11.00
CA GLN A 213 -0.89 -12.73 -11.62
C GLN A 213 -0.65 -11.21 -11.58
N LYS A 214 -1.71 -10.42 -11.80
CA LYS A 214 -1.69 -8.94 -11.72
C LYS A 214 -1.32 -8.39 -10.34
N ASP A 215 -1.57 -9.16 -9.28
CA ASP A 215 -1.28 -8.73 -7.92
C ASP A 215 0.16 -9.08 -7.50
N VAL A 216 0.85 -9.96 -8.24
CA VAL A 216 2.27 -10.30 -7.99
C VAL A 216 3.16 -9.07 -8.21
N ALA A 217 2.94 -8.33 -9.31
CA ALA A 217 3.69 -7.09 -9.59
C ALA A 217 3.47 -6.03 -8.50
N ARG A 218 2.23 -5.88 -8.04
CA ARG A 218 1.88 -4.96 -6.94
C ARG A 218 2.55 -5.36 -5.63
N MET A 219 2.62 -6.65 -5.34
CA MET A 219 3.28 -7.15 -4.13
C MET A 219 4.78 -6.80 -4.13
N LEU A 220 5.48 -6.99 -5.26
CA LEU A 220 6.88 -6.59 -5.41
C LEU A 220 7.11 -5.11 -5.12
N VAL A 221 6.26 -4.25 -5.68
CA VAL A 221 6.33 -2.80 -5.45
C VAL A 221 6.08 -2.47 -3.98
N MET A 222 5.12 -3.14 -3.33
CA MET A 222 4.85 -2.96 -1.90
C MET A 222 6.03 -3.40 -1.03
N SER A 223 6.63 -4.57 -1.29
CA SER A 223 7.81 -5.08 -0.57
C SER A 223 9.01 -4.13 -0.70
N ALA A 224 9.25 -3.57 -1.89
CA ALA A 224 10.31 -2.59 -2.07
C ALA A 224 10.00 -1.26 -1.36
N ARG A 225 8.73 -0.85 -1.34
CA ARG A 225 8.30 0.41 -0.73
C ARG A 225 8.47 0.44 0.80
N THR A 226 8.24 -0.67 1.49
CA THR A 226 8.42 -0.75 2.95
C THR A 226 9.88 -0.52 3.36
N LEU A 227 10.83 -0.88 2.49
CA LEU A 227 12.26 -0.72 2.73
C LEU A 227 12.77 0.73 2.52
N ILE A 228 11.95 1.62 1.93
CA ILE A 228 12.31 3.04 1.71
C ILE A 228 12.62 3.75 3.03
N GLU A 229 11.93 3.40 4.12
CA GLU A 229 12.18 3.98 5.44
C GLU A 229 13.58 3.65 5.96
N GLN A 230 14.11 2.48 5.61
CA GLN A 230 15.45 2.03 6.02
C GLN A 230 16.54 2.63 5.13
N GLN A 231 16.30 2.67 3.81
CA GLN A 231 17.23 3.22 2.83
C GLN A 231 16.49 3.91 1.67
N PRO A 232 16.73 5.22 1.41
CA PRO A 232 16.01 5.95 0.36
C PRO A 232 16.16 5.40 -1.06
N ASP A 233 17.26 4.74 -1.40
CA ASP A 233 17.50 4.19 -2.75
C ASP A 233 16.49 3.10 -3.14
N TYR A 234 15.81 2.45 -2.18
CA TYR A 234 14.68 1.58 -2.47
C TYR A 234 13.52 2.33 -3.16
N SER A 235 13.46 3.66 -3.10
CA SER A 235 12.48 4.45 -3.85
C SER A 235 12.67 4.31 -5.36
N TYR A 236 13.93 4.22 -5.83
CA TYR A 236 14.23 3.97 -7.24
C TYR A 236 13.97 2.50 -7.61
N ALA A 237 14.30 1.55 -6.74
CA ALA A 237 13.99 0.14 -6.96
C ALA A 237 12.47 -0.09 -7.09
N ALA A 238 11.68 0.49 -6.18
CA ALA A 238 10.22 0.42 -6.23
C ALA A 238 9.64 1.09 -7.50
N ALA A 239 10.22 2.21 -7.95
CA ALA A 239 9.84 2.83 -9.22
C ALA A 239 10.13 1.92 -10.43
N ARG A 240 11.30 1.27 -10.44
CA ARG A 240 11.70 0.35 -11.53
C ARG A 240 10.85 -0.92 -11.58
N LEU A 241 10.43 -1.44 -10.43
CA LEU A 241 9.47 -2.54 -10.36
C LEU A 241 8.09 -2.11 -10.86
N LEU A 242 7.64 -0.89 -10.49
CA LEU A 242 6.40 -0.33 -11.03
C LEU A 242 6.48 -0.14 -12.55
N LEU A 243 7.64 0.29 -13.09
CA LEU A 243 7.84 0.40 -14.53
C LEU A 243 7.65 -0.93 -15.26
N ASP A 244 8.01 -2.06 -14.67
CA ASP A 244 7.79 -3.36 -15.30
C ASP A 244 6.31 -3.64 -15.55
N ASP A 245 5.48 -3.39 -14.54
CA ASP A 245 4.02 -3.52 -14.62
C ASP A 245 3.45 -2.57 -15.69
N LEU A 246 3.90 -1.30 -15.68
CA LEU A 246 3.49 -0.28 -16.67
C LEU A 246 3.88 -0.66 -18.10
N ARG A 247 5.07 -1.24 -18.31
CA ARG A 247 5.51 -1.71 -19.63
C ARG A 247 4.63 -2.85 -20.10
N THR A 248 4.38 -3.84 -19.25
CA THR A 248 3.47 -4.94 -19.57
C THR A 248 2.07 -4.44 -19.93
N GLU A 249 1.51 -3.54 -19.13
CA GLU A 249 0.19 -2.94 -19.37
C GLU A 249 0.15 -2.19 -20.71
N ALA A 250 1.08 -1.26 -20.92
CA ALA A 250 1.07 -0.39 -22.09
C ALA A 250 1.39 -1.12 -23.40
N LEU A 251 2.40 -2.00 -23.40
CA LEU A 251 2.79 -2.75 -24.59
C LEU A 251 1.70 -3.75 -24.96
N SER A 252 1.09 -4.42 -23.97
CA SER A 252 0.01 -5.38 -24.23
C SER A 252 -1.21 -4.70 -24.83
N PHE A 253 -1.56 -3.50 -24.36
CA PHE A 253 -2.65 -2.72 -24.93
C PHE A 253 -2.36 -2.26 -26.37
N ILE A 254 -1.14 -1.77 -26.63
CA ILE A 254 -0.77 -1.23 -27.95
C ILE A 254 -0.65 -2.31 -29.02
N TYR A 255 -0.02 -3.44 -28.69
CA TYR A 255 0.17 -4.54 -29.65
C TYR A 255 -0.98 -5.56 -29.66
N ASN A 256 -1.93 -5.44 -28.72
CA ASN A 256 -3.06 -6.35 -28.55
C ASN A 256 -2.63 -7.82 -28.38
N VAL A 257 -1.45 -8.03 -27.78
CA VAL A 257 -0.87 -9.33 -27.42
C VAL A 257 -0.17 -9.19 -26.07
N PRO A 258 -0.21 -10.19 -25.18
CA PRO A 258 0.55 -10.16 -23.94
C PRO A 258 2.04 -9.94 -24.24
N SER A 259 2.56 -8.79 -23.86
CA SER A 259 3.92 -8.37 -24.14
C SER A 259 4.57 -7.89 -22.87
N ASN A 260 5.67 -8.55 -22.49
CA ASN A 260 6.50 -8.18 -21.36
C ASN A 260 7.84 -7.75 -21.92
N ALA A 261 8.30 -6.56 -21.55
CA ALA A 261 9.62 -6.07 -21.93
C ALA A 261 10.39 -5.65 -20.68
N THR A 262 11.63 -6.10 -20.58
CA THR A 262 12.60 -5.65 -19.59
C THR A 262 13.05 -4.23 -19.90
N GLN A 263 13.72 -3.58 -18.94
CA GLN A 263 14.25 -2.24 -19.17
C GLN A 263 15.23 -2.22 -20.35
N SER A 264 16.11 -3.23 -20.41
CA SER A 264 17.12 -3.34 -21.46
C SER A 264 16.52 -3.46 -22.87
N GLU A 265 15.40 -4.16 -23.01
CA GLU A 265 14.70 -4.31 -24.30
C GLU A 265 14.02 -3.02 -24.76
N MET A 266 13.54 -2.19 -23.82
CA MET A 266 12.89 -0.91 -24.13
C MET A 266 13.79 0.06 -24.90
N GLN A 267 15.12 -0.05 -24.78
CA GLN A 267 16.06 0.77 -25.56
C GLN A 267 15.84 0.62 -27.07
N THR A 268 15.35 -0.55 -27.50
CA THR A 268 15.03 -0.83 -28.91
C THR A 268 13.54 -0.72 -29.21
N GLN A 269 12.69 -1.08 -28.24
CA GLN A 269 11.24 -1.13 -28.44
C GLN A 269 10.55 0.24 -28.37
N TYR A 270 11.11 1.23 -27.65
CA TYR A 270 10.47 2.55 -27.52
C TYR A 270 10.17 3.20 -28.88
N ALA A 271 11.09 3.07 -29.85
CA ALA A 271 10.93 3.70 -31.15
C ALA A 271 9.74 3.13 -31.94
N SER A 272 9.57 1.81 -31.95
CA SER A 272 8.43 1.16 -32.62
C SER A 272 7.14 1.41 -31.83
N TYR A 273 7.17 1.21 -30.51
CA TYR A 273 6.04 1.46 -29.61
C TYR A 273 5.49 2.88 -29.76
N PHE A 274 6.35 3.90 -29.81
CA PHE A 274 5.92 5.30 -29.84
C PHE A 274 5.05 5.64 -31.04
N THR A 275 5.38 5.09 -32.22
CA THR A 275 4.59 5.31 -33.43
C THR A 275 3.20 4.69 -33.30
N HIS A 276 3.12 3.46 -32.77
CA HIS A 276 1.84 2.79 -32.53
C HIS A 276 1.03 3.48 -31.44
N TYR A 277 1.68 3.97 -30.39
CA TYR A 277 1.09 4.75 -29.31
C TYR A 277 0.37 6.00 -29.83
N ILE A 278 1.06 6.84 -30.61
CA ILE A 278 0.46 8.07 -31.16
C ILE A 278 -0.74 7.74 -32.04
N ASN A 279 -0.61 6.78 -32.96
CA ASN A 279 -1.71 6.38 -33.84
C ASN A 279 -2.92 5.88 -33.04
N ARG A 280 -2.69 4.97 -32.10
CA ARG A 280 -3.78 4.42 -31.28
C ARG A 280 -4.45 5.49 -30.42
N ALA A 281 -3.69 6.42 -29.86
CA ALA A 281 -4.22 7.49 -29.04
C ALA A 281 -5.02 8.52 -29.85
N VAL A 282 -4.63 8.79 -31.11
CA VAL A 282 -5.40 9.60 -32.04
C VAL A 282 -6.69 8.88 -32.47
N ASP A 283 -6.63 7.58 -32.76
CA ASP A 283 -7.80 6.76 -33.11
C ASP A 283 -8.86 6.73 -31.99
N LEU A 284 -8.40 6.80 -30.73
CA LEU A 284 -9.26 6.89 -29.54
C LEU A 284 -9.71 8.32 -29.22
N GLU A 285 -9.39 9.30 -30.07
CA GLU A 285 -9.69 10.73 -29.87
C GLU A 285 -9.10 11.29 -28.56
N LEU A 286 -7.99 10.75 -28.09
CA LEU A 286 -7.30 11.22 -26.89
C LEU A 286 -6.20 12.24 -27.23
N LEU A 287 -5.59 12.12 -28.42
CA LEU A 287 -4.55 13.03 -28.91
C LEU A 287 -4.99 13.83 -30.14
N ASP A 288 -4.34 14.98 -30.35
CA ASP A 288 -4.52 15.82 -31.54
C ASP A 288 -3.96 15.12 -32.78
N PRO A 289 -4.74 14.94 -33.86
CA PRO A 289 -4.28 14.31 -35.10
C PRO A 289 -3.05 14.99 -35.72
N ARG A 290 -2.83 16.28 -35.46
CA ARG A 290 -1.64 17.00 -35.96
C ARG A 290 -0.32 16.43 -35.42
N LEU A 291 -0.35 15.67 -34.32
CA LEU A 291 0.85 14.96 -33.86
C LEU A 291 1.34 13.90 -34.86
N GLN A 292 0.47 13.38 -35.73
CA GLN A 292 0.85 12.44 -36.80
C GLN A 292 1.60 13.13 -37.95
N GLU A 293 1.60 14.47 -38.02
CA GLU A 293 2.34 15.23 -39.04
C GLU A 293 3.86 15.26 -38.76
N PHE A 294 4.28 14.94 -37.54
CA PHE A 294 5.69 14.81 -37.18
C PHE A 294 6.30 13.53 -37.75
N ASN A 295 7.62 13.53 -37.95
CA ASN A 295 8.35 12.30 -38.23
C ASN A 295 8.47 11.41 -36.96
N LEU A 296 7.45 10.58 -36.71
CA LEU A 296 7.37 9.72 -35.52
C LEU A 296 8.50 8.69 -35.44
N GLU A 297 8.97 8.16 -36.57
CA GLU A 297 10.10 7.22 -36.59
C GLU A 297 11.40 7.90 -36.16
N TYR A 298 11.62 9.14 -36.61
CA TYR A 298 12.77 9.94 -36.21
C TYR A 298 12.71 10.31 -34.72
N LEU A 299 11.56 10.79 -34.23
CA LEU A 299 11.37 11.15 -32.83
C LEU A 299 11.45 9.94 -31.89
N GLY A 300 10.88 8.80 -32.30
CA GLY A 300 10.93 7.55 -31.53
C GLY A 300 12.37 7.08 -31.28
N LYS A 301 13.28 7.30 -32.23
CA LYS A 301 14.73 7.01 -32.07
C LYS A 301 15.45 7.96 -31.11
N GLN A 302 14.85 9.09 -30.75
CA GLN A 302 15.41 10.04 -29.78
C GLN A 302 14.95 9.75 -28.34
N LEU A 303 13.99 8.84 -28.16
CA LEU A 303 13.58 8.39 -26.83
C LEU A 303 14.74 7.65 -26.15
N ASP A 304 14.92 7.94 -24.87
CA ASP A 304 16.05 7.47 -24.07
C ASP A 304 15.50 6.69 -22.88
N ALA A 305 15.43 5.37 -23.04
CA ALA A 305 14.88 4.48 -22.02
C ALA A 305 15.63 4.60 -20.69
N SER A 306 16.92 4.91 -20.71
CA SER A 306 17.73 5.04 -19.49
C SER A 306 17.19 6.09 -18.51
N ARG A 307 16.44 7.09 -19.01
CA ARG A 307 15.80 8.13 -18.18
C ARG A 307 14.62 7.63 -17.36
N ASP A 308 14.06 6.47 -17.69
CA ASP A 308 13.05 5.82 -16.84
C ASP A 308 13.62 5.50 -15.44
N HIS A 309 14.93 5.27 -15.33
CA HIS A 309 15.61 5.02 -14.05
C HIS A 309 15.81 6.27 -13.18
N LEU A 310 15.52 7.47 -13.69
CA LEU A 310 15.59 8.70 -12.91
C LEU A 310 14.41 8.87 -11.96
N PHE A 311 13.30 8.15 -12.18
CA PHE A 311 12.11 8.28 -11.38
C PHE A 311 12.27 7.71 -9.97
N THR A 312 11.82 8.50 -8.99
CA THR A 312 11.48 7.98 -7.66
C THR A 312 10.07 7.38 -7.69
N TYR A 313 9.77 6.51 -6.73
CA TYR A 313 8.47 5.83 -6.67
C TYR A 313 7.29 6.81 -6.65
N LEU A 314 7.36 7.85 -5.81
CA LEU A 314 6.30 8.86 -5.72
C LEU A 314 6.13 9.62 -7.05
N GLY A 315 7.24 9.92 -7.73
CA GLY A 315 7.23 10.63 -9.01
C GLY A 315 6.50 9.83 -10.08
N LEU A 316 6.87 8.56 -10.24
CA LEU A 316 6.24 7.69 -11.23
C LEU A 316 4.78 7.37 -10.88
N GLN A 317 4.48 7.05 -9.63
CA GLN A 317 3.12 6.80 -9.17
C GLN A 317 2.22 8.02 -9.45
N THR A 318 2.73 9.23 -9.21
CA THR A 318 1.99 10.47 -9.51
C THR A 318 1.64 10.58 -10.98
N LEU A 319 2.56 10.23 -11.89
CA LEU A 319 2.32 10.26 -13.33
C LEU A 319 1.32 9.18 -13.74
N TYR A 320 1.49 7.95 -13.24
CA TYR A 320 0.58 6.83 -13.53
C TYR A 320 -0.86 7.09 -13.10
N ASP A 321 -1.05 7.57 -11.87
CA ASP A 321 -2.38 7.76 -11.30
C ASP A 321 -3.17 8.84 -12.03
N ARG A 322 -2.47 9.88 -12.54
CA ARG A 322 -3.13 11.12 -12.94
C ARG A 322 -2.78 11.63 -14.33
N TYR A 323 -1.56 11.46 -14.80
CA TYR A 323 -1.06 12.16 -16.01
C TYR A 323 -1.04 11.28 -17.25
N PHE A 324 -0.74 9.99 -17.13
CA PHE A 324 -0.64 9.11 -18.28
C PHE A 324 -1.99 8.94 -18.97
N ILE A 325 -1.97 8.99 -20.30
CA ILE A 325 -3.12 8.72 -21.14
C ILE A 325 -3.57 7.27 -20.95
N HIS A 326 -4.88 7.09 -20.77
CA HIS A 326 -5.50 5.80 -20.50
C HIS A 326 -6.85 5.68 -21.22
N SER A 327 -7.28 4.44 -21.47
CA SER A 327 -8.58 4.09 -22.02
C SER A 327 -9.12 2.87 -21.27
N GLU A 328 -10.38 2.90 -20.86
CA GLU A 328 -11.01 1.78 -20.11
C GLU A 328 -10.15 1.32 -18.92
N ASP A 329 -9.68 2.28 -18.11
CA ASP A 329 -8.77 2.10 -16.97
C ASP A 329 -7.37 1.54 -17.27
N THR A 330 -7.06 1.24 -18.54
CA THR A 330 -5.73 0.77 -18.98
C THR A 330 -4.86 1.95 -19.39
N ARG A 331 -3.74 2.16 -18.68
CA ARG A 331 -2.72 3.16 -19.02
C ARG A 331 -1.84 2.59 -20.11
N PHE A 332 -1.81 3.26 -21.25
CA PHE A 332 -1.05 2.81 -22.41
C PHE A 332 0.02 3.81 -22.85
N GLU A 333 0.29 4.81 -22.03
CA GLU A 333 1.37 5.79 -22.20
C GLU A 333 2.53 5.50 -21.24
N LEU A 334 3.73 5.30 -21.80
CA LEU A 334 4.98 5.14 -21.05
C LEU A 334 5.67 6.48 -20.76
N PRO A 335 6.56 6.56 -19.75
CA PRO A 335 7.10 7.83 -19.28
C PRO A 335 7.87 8.64 -20.34
N GLN A 336 8.69 8.00 -21.17
CA GLN A 336 9.41 8.74 -22.23
C GLN A 336 8.45 9.20 -23.35
N ALA A 337 7.43 8.39 -23.67
CA ALA A 337 6.39 8.78 -24.62
C ALA A 337 5.55 9.95 -24.09
N PHE A 338 5.27 9.99 -22.78
CA PHE A 338 4.63 11.11 -22.11
C PHE A 338 5.40 12.42 -22.30
N PHE A 339 6.70 12.43 -22.02
CA PHE A 339 7.51 13.64 -22.21
C PHE A 339 7.60 14.05 -23.69
N MET A 340 7.72 13.08 -24.60
CA MET A 340 7.76 13.36 -26.03
C MET A 340 6.42 13.91 -26.55
N ARG A 341 5.28 13.36 -26.10
CA ARG A 341 3.96 13.93 -26.43
C ARG A 341 3.86 15.37 -25.98
N VAL A 342 4.27 15.68 -24.74
CA VAL A 342 4.22 17.05 -24.22
C VAL A 342 5.09 17.96 -25.06
N ALA A 343 6.30 17.53 -25.40
CA ALA A 343 7.24 18.28 -26.23
C ALA A 343 6.70 18.54 -27.65
N MET A 344 6.17 17.51 -28.32
CA MET A 344 5.54 17.63 -29.64
C MET A 344 4.34 18.58 -29.59
N GLY A 345 3.49 18.45 -28.58
CA GLY A 345 2.32 19.31 -28.38
C GLY A 345 2.67 20.79 -28.21
N LEU A 346 3.84 21.11 -27.65
CA LEU A 346 4.36 22.48 -27.57
C LEU A 346 5.00 22.95 -28.89
N ALA A 347 5.60 22.02 -29.65
CA ALA A 347 6.32 22.32 -30.89
C ALA A 347 5.44 22.28 -32.16
N ILE A 348 4.12 22.03 -32.07
CA ILE A 348 3.23 21.82 -33.24
C ILE A 348 3.27 22.93 -34.30
N ASN A 349 3.60 24.16 -33.90
CA ASN A 349 3.63 25.33 -34.77
C ASN A 349 5.04 25.90 -34.94
N GLU A 350 6.07 25.21 -34.44
CA GLU A 350 7.45 25.60 -34.69
C GLU A 350 7.82 25.40 -36.15
N ILE A 351 8.79 26.18 -36.64
CA ILE A 351 9.29 26.07 -38.02
C ILE A 351 10.01 24.72 -38.20
N ASN A 352 10.92 24.41 -37.27
CA ASN A 352 11.62 23.14 -37.20
C ASN A 352 10.99 22.31 -36.07
N ARG A 353 9.83 21.71 -36.37
CA ARG A 353 9.00 20.98 -35.39
C ARG A 353 9.77 19.87 -34.68
N GLU A 354 10.49 19.02 -35.41
CA GLU A 354 11.22 17.88 -34.85
C GLU A 354 12.37 18.32 -33.95
N GLU A 355 13.17 19.30 -34.40
CA GLU A 355 14.32 19.81 -33.63
C GLU A 355 13.86 20.41 -32.30
N SER A 356 12.81 21.23 -32.34
CA SER A 356 12.23 21.86 -31.15
C SER A 356 11.61 20.81 -30.21
N ALA A 357 10.90 19.81 -30.75
CA ALA A 357 10.36 18.73 -29.94
C ALA A 357 11.45 17.92 -29.24
N ILE A 358 12.58 17.65 -29.90
CA ILE A 358 13.72 16.95 -29.30
C ILE A 358 14.36 17.78 -28.20
N GLU A 359 14.54 19.08 -28.41
CA GLU A 359 15.07 19.99 -27.39
C GLU A 359 14.18 20.00 -26.14
N PHE A 360 12.87 20.19 -26.32
CA PHE A 360 11.92 20.20 -25.21
C PHE A 360 11.83 18.85 -24.51
N TYR A 361 11.81 17.75 -25.26
CA TYR A 361 11.83 16.40 -24.70
C TYR A 361 13.07 16.18 -23.83
N ARG A 362 14.25 16.57 -24.30
CA ARG A 362 15.50 16.38 -23.55
C ARG A 362 15.49 17.16 -22.24
N LEU A 363 14.93 18.37 -22.25
CA LEU A 363 14.82 19.23 -21.08
C LEU A 363 13.80 18.70 -20.04
N LEU A 364 12.67 18.16 -20.51
CA LEU A 364 11.63 17.59 -19.65
C LEU A 364 12.04 16.23 -19.05
N SER A 365 12.55 15.33 -19.88
CA SER A 365 12.88 13.95 -19.46
C SER A 365 14.17 13.85 -18.64
N SER A 366 15.05 14.87 -18.66
CA SER A 366 16.20 14.96 -17.73
C SER A 366 15.83 15.52 -16.36
N PHE A 367 14.60 16.03 -16.21
CA PHE A 367 14.12 16.78 -15.04
C PHE A 367 14.83 18.13 -14.79
N ASP A 368 15.57 18.66 -15.76
CA ASP A 368 16.21 19.98 -15.65
C ASP A 368 15.17 21.10 -15.58
N PHE A 369 14.03 20.91 -16.25
CA PHE A 369 12.85 21.76 -16.12
C PHE A 369 11.59 20.91 -16.22
N MET A 370 10.55 21.34 -15.50
CA MET A 370 9.25 20.68 -15.56
C MET A 370 8.16 21.72 -15.84
N SER A 371 7.42 21.49 -16.92
CA SER A 371 6.27 22.32 -17.27
C SER A 371 5.20 22.28 -16.18
N SER A 372 4.34 23.31 -16.18
CA SER A 372 3.23 23.37 -15.25
C SER A 372 2.26 22.18 -15.44
N THR A 373 1.51 21.85 -14.39
CA THR A 373 0.51 20.76 -14.41
C THR A 373 -0.43 20.81 -15.65
N PRO A 374 -1.14 21.92 -15.96
CA PRO A 374 -2.04 21.94 -17.13
C PRO A 374 -1.31 21.68 -18.46
N THR A 375 -0.06 22.12 -18.58
CA THR A 375 0.76 21.86 -19.76
C THR A 375 1.07 20.37 -19.92
N LEU A 376 1.52 19.72 -18.83
CA LEU A 376 1.80 18.27 -18.84
C LEU A 376 0.55 17.43 -19.14
N PHE A 377 -0.59 17.83 -18.59
CA PHE A 377 -1.86 17.14 -18.80
C PHE A 377 -2.39 17.25 -20.23
N ASN A 378 -2.38 18.46 -20.78
CA ASN A 378 -3.17 18.78 -21.95
C ASN A 378 -2.35 18.94 -23.24
N SER A 379 -1.02 19.08 -23.15
CA SER A 379 -0.18 19.21 -24.34
C SER A 379 -0.30 17.96 -25.22
N GLY A 380 -0.51 18.17 -26.52
CA GLY A 380 -0.72 17.12 -27.51
C GLY A 380 -2.14 16.52 -27.53
N THR A 381 -3.07 16.99 -26.70
CA THR A 381 -4.49 16.55 -26.71
C THR A 381 -5.36 17.44 -27.61
N LEU A 382 -6.59 17.00 -27.92
CA LEU A 382 -7.52 17.71 -28.83
C LEU A 382 -7.85 19.17 -28.43
N ARG A 383 -7.86 19.48 -27.13
CA ARG A 383 -8.20 20.81 -26.62
C ARG A 383 -7.18 21.22 -25.54
N PRO A 384 -5.98 21.68 -25.96
CA PRO A 384 -4.87 21.85 -25.06
C PRO A 384 -5.02 23.14 -24.22
N GLN A 385 -5.70 23.06 -23.07
CA GLN A 385 -5.70 24.14 -22.09
C GLN A 385 -4.38 24.14 -21.32
N LEU A 386 -3.35 24.77 -21.88
CA LEU A 386 -1.97 24.67 -21.36
C LEU A 386 -1.69 25.56 -20.16
N SER A 387 -2.50 26.59 -19.95
CA SER A 387 -2.44 27.50 -18.81
C SER A 387 -3.71 27.34 -17.99
N SER A 388 -3.61 27.54 -16.67
CA SER A 388 -4.77 27.43 -15.77
C SER A 388 -4.88 28.56 -14.76
N CYS A 389 -4.00 29.56 -14.76
CA CYS A 389 -4.08 30.68 -13.81
C CYS A 389 -4.62 31.93 -14.50
N TYR A 390 -5.73 32.48 -14.03
CA TYR A 390 -6.37 33.65 -14.62
C TYR A 390 -6.60 34.75 -13.60
N LEU A 391 -6.51 36.00 -14.06
CA LEU A 391 -6.83 37.19 -13.30
C LEU A 391 -7.93 37.96 -14.02
N THR A 392 -8.96 38.36 -13.28
CA THR A 392 -10.05 39.20 -13.79
C THR A 392 -10.29 40.37 -12.85
N THR A 393 -10.83 41.47 -13.38
CA THR A 393 -11.29 42.63 -12.61
C THR A 393 -12.78 42.81 -12.84
N ILE A 394 -13.55 42.94 -11.76
CA ILE A 394 -15.01 42.95 -11.79
C ILE A 394 -15.50 44.39 -11.94
N SER A 395 -16.40 44.63 -12.90
CA SER A 395 -17.03 45.94 -13.11
C SER A 395 -18.12 46.24 -12.07
N ASP A 396 -18.36 47.53 -11.80
CA ASP A 396 -19.41 48.00 -10.85
C ASP A 396 -20.78 48.17 -11.53
N ASP A 397 -21.21 47.15 -12.25
CA ASP A 397 -22.53 47.06 -12.87
C ASP A 397 -23.01 45.61 -12.89
N LEU A 398 -24.33 45.39 -12.86
CA LEU A 398 -24.89 44.06 -12.67
C LEU A 398 -24.55 43.11 -13.83
N ASP A 399 -24.51 43.61 -15.06
CA ASP A 399 -24.21 42.81 -16.25
C ASP A 399 -22.73 42.39 -16.24
N GLY A 400 -21.83 43.32 -15.90
CA GLY A 400 -20.41 43.06 -15.70
C GLY A 400 -20.15 42.03 -14.60
N ILE A 401 -20.78 42.17 -13.43
CA ILE A 401 -20.63 41.22 -12.30
C ILE A 401 -21.01 39.80 -12.73
N PHE A 402 -22.20 39.62 -13.33
CA PHE A 402 -22.65 38.28 -13.72
C PHE A 402 -21.91 37.73 -14.95
N SER A 403 -21.43 38.60 -15.84
CA SER A 403 -20.55 38.19 -16.94
C SER A 403 -19.23 37.65 -16.41
N SER A 404 -18.61 38.30 -15.42
CA SER A 404 -17.39 37.79 -14.78
C SER A 404 -17.62 36.46 -14.05
N ILE A 405 -18.75 36.28 -13.36
CA ILE A 405 -19.09 35.00 -12.72
C ILE A 405 -19.27 33.88 -13.78
N LYS A 406 -19.85 34.22 -14.95
CA LYS A 406 -19.93 33.29 -16.08
C LYS A 406 -18.52 32.94 -16.60
N ASP A 407 -17.63 33.92 -16.72
CA ASP A 407 -16.25 33.69 -17.15
C ASP A 407 -15.51 32.79 -16.13
N ASP A 408 -15.67 33.05 -14.83
CA ASP A 408 -15.12 32.22 -13.75
C ASP A 408 -15.59 30.75 -13.90
N ALA A 409 -16.87 30.52 -14.19
CA ALA A 409 -17.40 29.18 -14.45
C ALA A 409 -16.75 28.53 -15.68
N LEU A 410 -16.61 29.27 -16.78
CA LEU A 410 -16.03 28.75 -18.02
C LEU A 410 -14.54 28.43 -17.87
N LEU A 411 -13.79 29.28 -17.19
CA LEU A 411 -12.36 29.08 -16.91
C LEU A 411 -12.14 27.93 -15.92
N SER A 412 -13.01 27.80 -14.91
CA SER A 412 -12.95 26.69 -13.94
C SER A 412 -13.29 25.33 -14.55
N LYS A 413 -14.08 25.28 -15.63
CA LYS A 413 -14.48 24.03 -16.30
C LYS A 413 -13.31 23.09 -16.60
N TYR A 414 -12.15 23.65 -16.93
CA TYR A 414 -10.93 22.91 -17.27
C TYR A 414 -9.81 23.08 -16.21
N ALA A 415 -10.21 23.15 -14.94
CA ALA A 415 -9.30 23.27 -13.80
C ALA A 415 -8.51 24.58 -13.72
N GLY A 416 -9.09 25.68 -14.19
CA GLY A 416 -8.57 27.01 -13.95
C GLY A 416 -8.61 27.40 -12.46
N GLY A 417 -7.52 27.99 -11.96
CA GLY A 417 -7.47 28.77 -10.73
C GLY A 417 -7.68 30.25 -11.03
N LEU A 418 -8.44 30.92 -10.17
CA LEU A 418 -8.97 32.26 -10.43
C LEU A 418 -8.55 33.26 -9.35
N GLY A 419 -8.10 34.43 -9.78
CA GLY A 419 -7.95 35.62 -8.96
C GLY A 419 -8.86 36.73 -9.48
N ASN A 420 -9.82 37.17 -8.67
CA ASN A 420 -10.74 38.23 -9.06
C ASN A 420 -10.49 39.49 -8.22
N ASP A 421 -10.31 40.63 -8.86
CA ASP A 421 -10.30 41.95 -8.22
C ASP A 421 -11.72 42.50 -8.12
N TRP A 422 -12.23 42.61 -6.89
CA TRP A 422 -13.59 43.08 -6.57
C TRP A 422 -13.65 44.56 -6.17
N THR A 423 -12.51 45.27 -6.16
CA THR A 423 -12.37 46.61 -5.60
C THR A 423 -13.34 47.63 -6.20
N ARG A 424 -13.63 47.51 -7.50
CA ARG A 424 -14.49 48.48 -8.19
C ARG A 424 -15.95 48.39 -7.76
N VAL A 425 -16.41 47.21 -7.33
CA VAL A 425 -17.81 46.98 -6.94
C VAL A 425 -18.14 47.81 -5.70
N ARG A 426 -19.19 48.62 -5.78
CA ARG A 426 -19.52 49.61 -4.74
C ARG A 426 -19.79 48.98 -3.37
N GLY A 427 -19.36 49.67 -2.32
CA GLY A 427 -19.57 49.31 -0.92
C GLY A 427 -21.04 49.33 -0.46
N MET A 428 -21.27 48.82 0.75
CA MET A 428 -22.59 48.79 1.39
C MET A 428 -23.12 50.21 1.62
N GLY A 429 -24.41 50.43 1.34
CA GLY A 429 -25.05 51.73 1.52
C GLY A 429 -24.91 52.68 0.32
N ALA A 430 -24.06 52.36 -0.67
CA ALA A 430 -23.93 53.14 -1.89
C ALA A 430 -25.25 53.22 -2.66
N HIS A 431 -25.54 54.38 -3.24
CA HIS A 431 -26.77 54.60 -4.00
C HIS A 431 -26.78 53.80 -5.31
N ILE A 432 -27.92 53.19 -5.64
CA ILE A 432 -28.14 52.49 -6.91
C ILE A 432 -29.07 53.32 -7.80
N LYS A 433 -28.52 53.89 -8.86
CA LYS A 433 -29.28 54.59 -9.90
C LYS A 433 -30.21 53.59 -10.61
N GLY A 434 -31.48 53.93 -10.77
CA GLY A 434 -32.49 53.09 -11.42
C GLY A 434 -33.45 52.42 -10.43
N THR A 435 -32.93 51.60 -9.51
CA THR A 435 -33.77 50.98 -8.45
C THR A 435 -34.07 51.93 -7.28
N ASN A 436 -33.37 53.07 -7.22
CA ASN A 436 -33.47 54.07 -6.15
C ASN A 436 -33.25 53.47 -4.75
N GLY A 437 -32.47 52.39 -4.67
CA GLY A 437 -32.13 51.67 -3.45
C GLY A 437 -30.70 51.92 -2.96
N LYS A 438 -30.30 51.11 -1.97
CA LYS A 438 -28.93 51.07 -1.43
C LYS A 438 -28.31 49.69 -1.69
N SER A 439 -27.04 49.69 -2.09
CA SER A 439 -26.24 48.47 -2.26
C SER A 439 -26.06 47.71 -0.95
N GLN A 440 -26.04 46.38 -1.04
CA GLN A 440 -25.67 45.49 0.07
C GLN A 440 -24.16 45.20 0.10
N GLY A 441 -23.38 45.85 -0.77
CA GLY A 441 -21.93 45.66 -0.89
C GLY A 441 -21.53 44.42 -1.71
N VAL A 442 -20.26 44.05 -1.61
CA VAL A 442 -19.65 42.98 -2.42
C VAL A 442 -19.99 41.56 -1.93
N VAL A 443 -20.28 41.39 -0.63
CA VAL A 443 -20.41 40.07 0.01
C VAL A 443 -21.51 39.19 -0.61
N PRO A 444 -22.72 39.68 -0.95
CA PRO A 444 -23.72 38.85 -1.62
C PRO A 444 -23.26 38.33 -2.98
N PHE A 445 -22.50 39.11 -3.75
CA PHE A 445 -21.95 38.67 -5.03
C PHE A 445 -20.81 37.66 -4.85
N LEU A 446 -19.94 37.87 -3.85
CA LEU A 446 -18.92 36.89 -3.46
C LEU A 446 -19.54 35.55 -3.05
N LYS A 447 -20.72 35.56 -2.43
CA LYS A 447 -21.46 34.33 -2.10
C LYS A 447 -21.89 33.58 -3.37
N VAL A 448 -22.35 34.29 -4.39
CA VAL A 448 -22.68 33.68 -5.70
C VAL A 448 -21.41 33.11 -6.34
N ALA A 449 -20.31 33.87 -6.37
CA ALA A 449 -19.05 33.41 -6.94
C ALA A 449 -18.49 32.17 -6.20
N ASN A 450 -18.60 32.12 -4.87
CA ASN A 450 -18.28 30.93 -4.07
C ASN A 450 -19.09 29.71 -4.50
N ASP A 451 -20.42 29.86 -4.60
CA ASP A 451 -21.29 28.73 -4.94
C ASP A 451 -21.08 28.29 -6.41
N THR A 452 -20.70 29.20 -7.30
CA THR A 452 -20.23 28.87 -8.66
C THR A 452 -18.95 28.03 -8.63
N ALA A 453 -17.94 28.41 -7.83
CA ALA A 453 -16.70 27.63 -7.71
C ALA A 453 -16.95 26.21 -7.18
N VAL A 454 -17.90 26.05 -6.25
CA VAL A 454 -18.33 24.74 -5.75
C VAL A 454 -19.07 23.92 -6.81
N ALA A 455 -19.90 24.56 -7.62
CA ALA A 455 -20.65 23.89 -8.68
C ALA A 455 -19.74 23.40 -9.82
N VAL A 456 -18.71 24.17 -10.19
CA VAL A 456 -17.81 23.88 -11.31
C VAL A 456 -16.48 23.30 -10.81
N ASN A 457 -16.54 22.19 -10.08
CA ASN A 457 -15.38 21.48 -9.50
C ASN A 457 -14.40 20.96 -10.59
N GLN A 458 -13.62 21.85 -11.21
CA GLN A 458 -12.44 21.59 -12.05
C GLN A 458 -12.49 20.31 -12.90
N GLY A 459 -13.59 20.11 -13.64
CA GLY A 459 -13.79 18.94 -14.50
C GLY A 459 -13.87 17.59 -13.76
N GLY A 460 -14.30 17.59 -12.50
CA GLY A 460 -14.43 16.41 -11.65
C GLY A 460 -13.11 15.90 -11.04
N LYS A 461 -11.96 16.50 -11.39
CA LYS A 461 -10.64 16.02 -10.96
C LYS A 461 -10.16 16.65 -9.64
N ARG A 462 -10.56 17.89 -9.35
CA ARG A 462 -10.16 18.66 -8.14
C ARG A 462 -11.28 19.61 -7.69
N LYS A 463 -11.20 20.10 -6.44
CA LYS A 463 -12.12 21.14 -5.94
C LYS A 463 -11.83 22.48 -6.62
N GLY A 464 -12.87 23.25 -6.96
CA GLY A 464 -12.75 24.62 -7.44
C GLY A 464 -12.04 25.51 -6.42
N ALA A 465 -11.15 26.39 -6.89
CA ALA A 465 -10.41 27.34 -6.07
C ALA A 465 -10.41 28.72 -6.71
N MET A 466 -10.77 29.73 -5.91
CA MET A 466 -10.88 31.12 -6.32
C MET A 466 -10.42 32.02 -5.18
N CYS A 467 -9.72 33.10 -5.52
CA CYS A 467 -9.25 34.12 -4.58
C CYS A 467 -9.86 35.48 -4.95
N ALA A 468 -10.57 36.10 -4.02
CA ALA A 468 -11.09 37.45 -4.17
C ALA A 468 -10.14 38.47 -3.53
N TYR A 469 -9.81 39.51 -4.29
CA TYR A 469 -8.98 40.65 -3.86
C TYR A 469 -9.84 41.90 -3.69
N LEU A 470 -9.50 42.70 -2.68
CA LEU A 470 -10.18 43.95 -2.35
C LEU A 470 -9.14 44.93 -1.78
N GLU A 471 -9.06 46.16 -2.31
CA GLU A 471 -8.16 47.17 -1.75
C GLU A 471 -8.58 47.59 -0.33
N THR A 472 -7.60 47.91 0.52
CA THR A 472 -7.81 48.12 1.97
C THR A 472 -8.69 49.32 2.31
N TRP A 473 -8.85 50.28 1.39
CA TRP A 473 -9.67 51.47 1.61
C TRP A 473 -11.16 51.26 1.28
N HIS A 474 -11.53 50.10 0.74
CA HIS A 474 -12.87 49.77 0.24
C HIS A 474 -14.00 49.96 1.25
#